data_AF-A0A524JTB2-F1
#
_entry.id   AF-A0A524JTB2-F1
#
_cell.length_a   1.000
_cell.length_b   1.000
_cell.length_c   1.000
_cell.angle_alpha   90.00
_cell.angle_beta   90.00
_cell.angle_gamma   90.00
#
_symmetry.space_group_name_H-M   'P 1'
#
loop_
_entity.id
_entity.type
_entity.pdbx_description
1 polymer ?
#
loop_
_entity_poly.entity_id
_entity_poly.type
_entity_poly.pdbx_seq_one_letter_code
_entity_poly.pdbx_strand_id
1 'polypeptide(L)'
;MDKRIDLKKEQQATLARPGLKYSFMARLFFISFDLLTGSKTTLFKVKLLEILAGVPYRAWEIRQYQKLSRCYGNDKLMSRAQQLMVWAREAQDNEYQHLLLLHEKITAEKLKQPWFLSPLVVRLMVFSYRLFAWALAKFSLRRSICFNAEFEDHAERSYAEFVCEHPEWEEQAVISPLARAYGEFANWADLLRRVSLDERDHRNRSF
;
A
#
# COMPACT_ATOMS: atom_id res chain seq x y z
N MET A 1 6.90 -18.73 -22.24
CA MET A 1 6.58 -19.51 -21.03
C MET A 1 6.55 -18.54 -19.88
N ASP A 2 5.35 -18.07 -19.54
CA ASP A 2 5.16 -17.14 -18.43
C ASP A 2 5.47 -17.90 -17.14
N LYS A 3 6.57 -17.53 -16.45
CA LYS A 3 6.93 -18.18 -15.19
C LYS A 3 5.90 -17.74 -14.16
N ARG A 4 4.94 -18.60 -13.86
CA ARG A 4 4.02 -18.41 -12.73
C ARG A 4 4.87 -18.10 -11.49
N ILE A 5 4.70 -16.90 -10.94
CA ILE A 5 5.51 -16.42 -9.81
C ILE A 5 5.27 -17.35 -8.62
N ASP A 6 6.35 -17.84 -8.01
CA ASP A 6 6.27 -18.63 -6.78
C ASP A 6 6.12 -17.70 -5.58
N LEU A 7 4.86 -17.44 -5.20
CA LEU A 7 4.50 -16.50 -4.15
C LEU A 7 5.08 -16.89 -2.77
N LYS A 8 5.22 -18.19 -2.49
CA LYS A 8 5.84 -18.66 -1.23
C LYS A 8 7.31 -18.32 -1.20
N LYS A 9 8.02 -18.58 -2.31
CA LYS A 9 9.42 -18.19 -2.44
C LYS A 9 9.60 -16.68 -2.32
N GLU A 10 8.74 -15.89 -2.94
CA GLU A 10 8.81 -14.43 -2.85
C GLU A 10 8.53 -13.92 -1.43
N GLN A 11 7.58 -14.51 -0.71
CA GLN A 11 7.35 -14.23 0.72
C GLN A 11 8.61 -14.50 1.54
N GLN A 12 9.26 -15.66 1.36
CA GLN A 12 10.50 -15.99 2.07
C GLN A 12 11.62 -15.00 1.72
N ALA A 13 11.70 -14.53 0.47
CA ALA A 13 12.63 -13.49 0.08
C ALA A 13 12.34 -12.16 0.78
N THR A 14 11.07 -11.77 0.99
CA THR A 14 10.70 -10.60 1.81
C THR A 14 11.22 -10.75 3.24
N LEU A 15 10.92 -11.88 3.87
CA LEU A 15 11.25 -12.14 5.27
C LEU A 15 12.76 -12.18 5.50
N ALA A 16 13.52 -12.73 4.56
CA ALA A 16 14.98 -12.81 4.63
C ALA A 16 15.69 -11.47 4.31
N ARG A 17 15.04 -10.57 3.57
CA ARG A 17 15.64 -9.30 3.16
C ARG A 17 15.66 -8.32 4.34
N PRO A 18 16.78 -7.61 4.59
CA PRO A 18 16.75 -6.50 5.54
C PRO A 18 15.79 -5.41 5.04
N GLY A 19 14.98 -4.87 5.96
CA GLY A 19 14.12 -3.72 5.66
C GLY A 19 14.93 -2.47 5.32
N LEU A 20 14.27 -1.48 4.73
CA LEU A 20 14.88 -0.17 4.50
C LEU A 20 15.23 0.50 5.83
N LYS A 21 16.25 1.37 5.81
CA LYS A 21 16.57 2.23 6.95
C LYS A 21 15.57 3.38 6.99
N TYR A 22 14.49 3.22 7.76
CA TYR A 22 13.44 4.22 7.85
C TYR A 22 13.95 5.58 8.35
N SER A 23 13.56 6.64 7.66
CA SER A 23 13.74 8.02 8.07
C SER A 23 13.08 8.30 9.42
N PHE A 24 13.48 9.40 10.07
CA PHE A 24 12.84 9.82 11.32
C PHE A 24 11.32 10.01 11.16
N MET A 25 10.88 10.54 10.01
CA MET A 25 9.46 10.76 9.72
C MET A 25 8.70 9.45 9.59
N ALA A 26 9.24 8.47 8.86
CA ALA A 26 8.62 7.15 8.75
C ALA A 26 8.58 6.42 10.10
N ARG A 27 9.66 6.46 10.89
CA ARG A 27 9.65 5.88 12.24
C ARG A 27 8.59 6.50 13.13
N LEU A 28 8.48 7.83 13.14
CA LEU A 28 7.44 8.52 13.91
C LEU A 28 6.03 8.13 13.43
N PHE A 29 5.83 8.03 12.12
CA PHE A 29 4.57 7.58 11.54
C PHE A 29 4.18 6.18 12.01
N PHE A 30 5.07 5.19 11.87
CA PHE A 30 4.79 3.80 12.27
C PHE A 30 4.61 3.65 13.78
N ILE A 31 5.42 4.34 14.60
CA ILE A 31 5.23 4.33 16.05
C ILE A 31 3.85 4.90 16.42
N SER A 32 3.44 6.01 15.79
CA SER A 32 2.13 6.61 16.03
C SER A 32 1.00 5.69 15.58
N PHE A 33 1.20 4.98 14.47
CA PHE A 33 0.27 3.99 13.93
C PHE A 33 0.11 2.78 14.86
N ASP A 34 1.22 2.26 15.40
CA ASP A 34 1.23 1.16 16.37
C ASP A 34 0.62 1.54 17.71
N LEU A 35 0.84 2.78 18.18
CA LEU A 35 0.20 3.29 19.39
C LEU A 35 -1.33 3.35 19.26
N LEU A 36 -1.83 3.63 18.05
CA LEU A 36 -3.27 3.69 17.77
C LEU A 36 -3.90 2.31 17.58
N THR A 37 -3.22 1.43 16.83
CA THR A 37 -3.78 0.16 16.35
C THR A 37 -3.31 -1.07 17.13
N GLY A 38 -2.27 -0.92 17.95
CA GLY A 38 -1.52 -2.01 18.57
C GLY A 38 -0.32 -2.43 17.71
N SER A 39 0.69 -3.04 18.36
CA SER A 39 1.89 -3.53 17.66
C SER A 39 1.60 -4.75 16.78
N LYS A 40 0.67 -5.62 17.19
CA LYS A 40 0.32 -6.84 16.45
C LYS A 40 -0.33 -6.51 15.09
N THR A 41 0.09 -7.21 14.04
CA THR A 41 -0.54 -7.12 12.73
C THR A 41 -1.90 -7.80 12.74
N THR A 42 -2.94 -7.10 12.26
CA THR A 42 -4.32 -7.60 12.20
C THR A 42 -4.97 -7.15 10.91
N LEU A 43 -6.02 -7.85 10.44
CA LEU A 43 -6.74 -7.49 9.22
C LEU A 43 -7.23 -6.03 9.26
N PHE A 44 -7.66 -5.55 10.42
CA PHE A 44 -8.13 -4.17 10.59
C PHE A 44 -6.99 -3.14 10.58
N LYS A 45 -5.82 -3.49 11.13
CA LYS A 45 -4.62 -2.63 11.09
C LYS A 45 -4.13 -2.49 9.65
N VAL A 46 -4.02 -3.60 8.93
CA VAL A 46 -3.61 -3.58 7.52
C VAL A 46 -4.66 -2.87 6.67
N LYS A 47 -5.96 -3.08 6.91
CA LYS A 47 -7.02 -2.32 6.25
C LYS A 47 -6.88 -0.81 6.46
N LEU A 48 -6.52 -0.35 7.66
CA LEU A 48 -6.27 1.06 7.90
C LEU A 48 -5.02 1.56 7.14
N LEU A 49 -4.00 0.72 7.02
CA LEU A 49 -2.81 1.01 6.23
C LEU A 49 -3.19 1.25 4.75
N GLU A 50 -4.00 0.37 4.15
CA GLU A 50 -4.50 0.49 2.76
C GLU A 50 -5.34 1.75 2.52
N ILE A 51 -6.16 2.16 3.50
CA ILE A 51 -6.90 3.43 3.40
C ILE A 51 -5.93 4.62 3.22
N LEU A 52 -4.75 4.54 3.85
CA LEU A 52 -3.72 5.58 3.77
C LEU A 52 -2.81 5.40 2.55
N ALA A 53 -2.56 4.18 2.09
CA ALA A 53 -1.58 3.84 1.05
C ALA A 53 -1.79 4.61 -0.27
N GLY A 54 -3.05 4.80 -0.69
CA GLY A 54 -3.36 5.58 -1.91
C GLY A 54 -3.13 7.10 -1.81
N VAL A 55 -2.91 7.65 -0.61
CA VAL A 55 -2.88 9.11 -0.38
C VAL A 55 -1.64 9.80 -0.99
N PRO A 56 -0.41 9.28 -0.84
CA PRO A 56 0.79 9.89 -1.43
C PRO A 56 0.73 9.94 -2.95
N TYR A 57 0.26 8.87 -3.60
CA TYR A 57 0.09 8.81 -5.04
C TYR A 57 -0.85 9.90 -5.57
N ARG A 58 -2.01 10.10 -4.93
CA ARG A 58 -2.95 11.20 -5.25
C ARG A 58 -2.30 12.57 -5.10
N ALA A 59 -1.47 12.76 -4.06
CA ALA A 59 -0.75 14.01 -3.86
C ALA A 59 0.25 14.26 -5.01
N TRP A 60 0.90 13.22 -5.52
CA TRP A 60 1.82 13.33 -6.67
C TRP A 60 1.08 13.63 -7.96
N GLU A 61 -0.04 12.97 -8.20
CA GLU A 61 -0.92 13.23 -9.35
C GLU A 61 -1.36 14.70 -9.40
N ILE A 62 -1.93 15.22 -8.30
CA ILE A 62 -2.36 16.62 -8.20
C ILE A 62 -1.18 17.57 -8.49
N ARG A 63 0.01 17.27 -7.96
CA ARG A 63 1.22 18.05 -8.24
C ARG A 63 1.62 17.99 -9.71
N GLN A 64 1.52 16.84 -10.37
CA GLN A 64 1.88 16.71 -11.78
C GLN A 64 0.90 17.45 -12.68
N TYR A 65 -0.40 17.41 -12.38
CA TYR A 65 -1.38 18.24 -13.09
C TYR A 65 -1.03 19.72 -13.06
N GLN A 66 -0.65 20.26 -11.89
CA GLN A 66 -0.20 21.64 -11.77
C GLN A 66 1.05 21.94 -12.61
N LYS A 67 1.97 20.97 -12.74
CA LYS A 67 3.16 21.11 -13.59
C LYS A 67 2.81 21.09 -15.07
N LEU A 68 1.92 20.19 -15.50
CA LEU A 68 1.47 20.11 -16.89
C LEU A 68 0.83 21.43 -17.34
N SER A 69 -0.02 22.04 -16.50
CA SER A 69 -0.62 23.35 -16.81
C SER A 69 0.40 24.49 -16.89
N ARG A 70 1.52 24.41 -16.16
CA ARG A 70 2.55 25.47 -16.13
C ARG A 70 3.65 25.29 -17.18
N CYS A 71 3.92 24.06 -17.58
CA CYS A 71 5.03 23.68 -18.44
C CYS A 71 4.56 23.09 -19.78
N TYR A 72 3.36 23.45 -20.24
CA TYR A 72 2.72 22.90 -21.45
C TYR A 72 3.52 23.11 -22.74
N GLY A 73 4.49 24.03 -22.76
CA GLY A 73 5.38 24.27 -23.91
C GLY A 73 6.70 23.50 -23.84
N ASN A 74 6.90 22.61 -22.86
CA ASN A 74 8.14 21.86 -22.69
C ASN A 74 7.88 20.35 -22.69
N ASP A 75 8.05 19.73 -23.86
CA ASP A 75 7.77 18.30 -24.10
C ASP A 75 8.49 17.36 -23.12
N LYS A 76 9.74 17.66 -22.77
CA LYS A 76 10.53 16.83 -21.83
C LYS A 76 9.94 16.86 -20.42
N LEU A 77 9.52 18.04 -19.96
CA LEU A 77 8.89 18.18 -18.64
C LEU A 77 7.49 17.58 -18.63
N MET A 78 6.73 17.72 -19.72
CA MET A 78 5.42 17.11 -19.86
C MET A 78 5.49 15.59 -19.84
N SER A 79 6.38 14.99 -20.63
CA SER A 79 6.56 13.54 -20.68
C SER A 79 6.91 12.96 -19.31
N ARG A 80 7.84 13.59 -18.57
CA ARG A 80 8.20 13.17 -17.21
C ARG A 80 7.04 13.30 -16.21
N ALA A 81 6.28 14.40 -16.29
CA ALA A 81 5.12 14.60 -15.43
C ALA A 81 4.02 13.58 -15.73
N GLN A 82 3.80 13.27 -17.01
CA GLN A 82 2.84 12.26 -17.46
C GLN A 82 3.24 10.85 -16.99
N GLN A 83 4.52 10.47 -17.11
CA GLN A 83 5.01 9.16 -16.64
C GLN A 83 4.75 8.96 -15.15
N LEU A 84 5.11 9.94 -14.32
CA LEU A 84 4.84 9.88 -12.87
C LEU A 84 3.33 9.86 -12.57
N MET A 85 2.53 10.61 -13.32
CA MET A 85 1.08 10.63 -13.16
C MET A 85 0.44 9.28 -13.48
N VAL A 86 0.86 8.62 -14.57
CA VAL A 86 0.38 7.29 -14.95
C VAL A 86 0.73 6.27 -13.87
N TRP A 87 1.99 6.23 -13.45
CA TRP A 87 2.39 5.32 -12.37
C TRP A 87 1.62 5.58 -11.06
N ALA A 88 1.45 6.84 -10.66
CA ALA A 88 0.68 7.17 -9.46
C ALA A 88 -0.79 6.74 -9.54
N ARG A 89 -1.39 6.71 -10.74
CA ARG A 89 -2.75 6.17 -10.94
C ARG A 89 -2.79 4.66 -10.81
N GLU A 90 -1.88 3.99 -11.50
CA GLU A 90 -1.79 2.53 -11.43
C GLU A 90 -1.60 2.06 -9.97
N ALA A 91 -0.69 2.71 -9.24
CA ALA A 91 -0.43 2.38 -7.85
C ALA A 91 -1.63 2.70 -6.94
N GLN A 92 -2.23 3.91 -7.01
CA GLN A 92 -3.38 4.22 -6.15
C GLN A 92 -4.60 3.31 -6.41
N ASP A 93 -4.79 2.85 -7.65
CA ASP A 93 -5.87 1.95 -8.01
C ASP A 93 -5.59 0.54 -7.47
N ASN A 94 -4.33 0.11 -7.50
CA ASN A 94 -3.88 -1.14 -6.89
C ASN A 94 -4.07 -1.14 -5.36
N GLU A 95 -3.69 -0.07 -4.65
CA GLU A 95 -3.98 0.09 -3.21
C GLU A 95 -5.49 0.02 -2.91
N TYR A 96 -6.31 0.59 -3.79
CA TYR A 96 -7.76 0.51 -3.64
C TYR A 96 -8.27 -0.92 -3.82
N GLN A 97 -7.67 -1.70 -4.71
CA GLN A 97 -7.97 -3.13 -4.86
C GLN A 97 -7.59 -3.91 -3.59
N HIS A 98 -6.42 -3.65 -3.00
CA HIS A 98 -6.01 -4.25 -1.72
C HIS A 98 -7.04 -3.98 -0.61
N LEU A 99 -7.47 -2.73 -0.48
CA LEU A 99 -8.51 -2.33 0.48
C LEU A 99 -9.83 -3.11 0.29
N LEU A 100 -10.28 -3.29 -0.95
CA LEU A 100 -11.51 -4.03 -1.24
C LEU A 100 -11.36 -5.51 -0.88
N LEU A 101 -10.23 -6.13 -1.19
CA LEU A 101 -9.94 -7.54 -0.87
C LEU A 101 -9.93 -7.78 0.65
N LEU A 102 -9.26 -6.90 1.40
CA LEU A 102 -9.28 -6.97 2.87
C LEU A 102 -10.68 -6.76 3.44
N HIS A 103 -11.44 -5.83 2.86
CA HIS A 103 -12.81 -5.59 3.31
C HIS A 103 -13.70 -6.81 3.08
N GLU A 104 -13.56 -7.47 1.94
CA GLU A 104 -14.24 -8.73 1.65
C GLU A 104 -13.88 -9.79 2.67
N LYS A 105 -12.58 -10.01 2.93
CA LYS A 105 -12.09 -10.98 3.92
C LYS A 105 -12.68 -10.76 5.30
N ILE A 106 -12.64 -9.53 5.80
CA ILE A 106 -13.20 -9.12 7.10
C ILE A 106 -14.71 -9.40 7.17
N THR A 107 -15.42 -9.12 6.07
CA THR A 107 -16.88 -9.30 6.00
C THR A 107 -17.24 -10.79 5.97
N ALA A 108 -16.49 -11.59 5.21
CA ALA A 108 -16.67 -13.04 5.15
C ALA A 108 -16.45 -13.70 6.52
N GLU A 109 -15.46 -13.24 7.28
CA GLU A 109 -15.19 -13.71 8.66
C GLU A 109 -16.11 -13.11 9.72
N LYS A 110 -17.01 -12.18 9.35
CA LYS A 110 -17.95 -11.50 10.26
C LYS A 110 -17.24 -10.84 11.46
N LEU A 111 -16.04 -10.32 11.25
CA LEU A 111 -15.25 -9.73 12.32
C LEU A 111 -15.85 -8.40 12.79
N LYS A 112 -15.84 -8.17 14.10
CA LYS A 112 -16.29 -6.90 14.68
C LYS A 112 -15.24 -5.82 14.49
N GLN A 113 -15.66 -4.70 13.92
CA GLN A 113 -14.78 -3.59 13.62
C GLN A 113 -14.28 -2.90 14.90
N PRO A 114 -12.96 -2.62 15.02
CA PRO A 114 -12.40 -1.89 16.15
C PRO A 114 -12.70 -0.38 16.08
N TRP A 115 -12.59 0.30 17.22
CA TRP A 115 -12.91 1.71 17.37
C TRP A 115 -12.08 2.65 16.49
N PHE A 116 -10.82 2.30 16.19
CA PHE A 116 -9.92 3.14 15.38
C PHE A 116 -10.34 3.19 13.90
N LEU A 117 -11.17 2.24 13.45
CA LEU A 117 -11.81 2.29 12.13
C LEU A 117 -13.14 3.04 12.15
N SER A 118 -13.54 3.66 13.27
CA SER A 118 -14.73 4.50 13.29
C SER A 118 -14.61 5.64 12.26
N PRO A 119 -15.72 6.03 11.58
CA PRO A 119 -15.66 7.01 10.51
C PRO A 119 -15.03 8.35 10.91
N LEU A 120 -15.20 8.78 12.17
CA LEU A 120 -14.60 10.02 12.66
C LEU A 120 -13.07 9.90 12.73
N VAL A 121 -12.55 8.84 13.35
CA VAL A 121 -11.10 8.61 13.50
C VAL A 121 -10.45 8.49 12.13
N VAL A 122 -11.00 7.66 11.24
CA VAL A 122 -10.47 7.46 9.89
C VAL A 122 -10.46 8.77 9.09
N ARG A 123 -11.55 9.56 9.12
CA ARG A 123 -11.59 10.85 8.42
C ARG A 123 -10.54 11.83 8.93
N LEU A 124 -10.32 11.91 10.25
CA LEU A 124 -9.29 12.76 10.83
C LEU A 124 -7.89 12.30 10.44
N MET A 125 -7.63 10.99 10.43
CA MET A 125 -6.34 10.43 10.00
C MET A 125 -6.07 10.69 8.53
N VAL A 126 -7.02 10.35 7.64
CA VAL A 126 -6.90 10.59 6.20
C VAL A 126 -6.70 12.08 5.92
N PHE A 127 -7.44 12.96 6.60
CA PHE A 127 -7.28 14.41 6.45
C PHE A 127 -5.86 14.86 6.83
N SER A 128 -5.38 14.44 8.01
CA SER A 128 -4.06 14.82 8.52
C SER A 128 -2.94 14.28 7.64
N TYR A 129 -3.05 13.01 7.21
CA TYR A 129 -2.09 12.38 6.33
C TYR A 129 -2.09 12.99 4.92
N ARG A 130 -3.26 13.37 4.40
CA ARG A 130 -3.37 14.11 3.13
C ARG A 130 -2.64 15.44 3.18
N LEU A 131 -2.76 16.21 4.28
CA LEU A 131 -2.01 17.45 4.45
C LEU A 131 -0.50 17.20 4.50
N PHE A 132 -0.08 16.17 5.23
CA PHE A 132 1.32 15.76 5.32
C PHE A 132 1.89 15.36 3.94
N ALA A 133 1.23 14.43 3.24
CA ALA A 133 1.65 13.95 1.93
C ALA A 133 1.68 15.07 0.89
N TRP A 134 0.67 15.96 0.89
CA TRP A 134 0.65 17.14 0.03
C TRP A 134 1.82 18.08 0.32
N ALA A 135 2.10 18.38 1.60
CA ALA A 135 3.20 19.27 1.97
C ALA A 135 4.54 18.67 1.53
N LEU A 136 4.76 17.38 1.82
CA LEU A 136 5.97 16.67 1.45
C LEU A 136 6.17 16.67 -0.07
N ALA A 137 5.15 16.31 -0.84
CA ALA A 137 5.19 16.34 -2.30
C ALA A 137 5.42 17.77 -2.85
N LYS A 138 4.80 18.79 -2.23
CA LYS A 138 4.94 20.19 -2.63
C LYS A 138 6.36 20.70 -2.48
N PHE A 139 6.99 20.47 -1.31
CA PHE A 139 8.32 20.98 -1.00
C PHE A 139 9.44 20.08 -1.52
N SER A 140 9.26 18.76 -1.51
CA SER A 140 10.26 17.81 -2.02
C SER A 140 9.61 16.51 -2.49
N LEU A 141 9.32 16.45 -3.79
CA LEU A 141 8.80 15.23 -4.42
C LEU A 141 9.72 14.02 -4.16
N ARG A 142 11.05 14.21 -4.19
CA ARG A 142 12.00 13.14 -3.89
C ARG A 142 11.81 12.59 -2.47
N ARG A 143 11.71 13.46 -1.45
CA ARG A 143 11.45 12.99 -0.08
C ARG A 143 10.09 12.33 0.06
N SER A 144 9.09 12.80 -0.70
CA SER A 144 7.78 12.17 -0.71
C SER A 144 7.82 10.75 -1.27
N ILE A 145 8.54 10.55 -2.37
CA ILE A 145 8.75 9.22 -2.98
C ILE A 145 9.55 8.32 -2.05
N CYS A 146 10.63 8.82 -1.43
CA CYS A 146 11.41 8.04 -0.47
C CYS A 146 10.59 7.65 0.78
N PHE A 147 9.78 8.57 1.32
CA PHE A 147 8.88 8.25 2.43
C PHE A 147 7.86 7.18 2.04
N ASN A 148 7.31 7.26 0.83
CA ASN A 148 6.40 6.23 0.34
C ASN A 148 7.10 4.89 0.17
N ALA A 149 8.33 4.84 -0.35
CA ALA A 149 9.11 3.61 -0.40
C ALA A 149 9.33 2.98 0.99
N GLU A 150 9.49 3.80 2.04
CA GLU A 150 9.55 3.31 3.43
C GLU A 150 8.19 2.77 3.91
N PHE A 151 7.09 3.40 3.50
CA PHE A 151 5.72 2.92 3.70
C PHE A 151 5.51 1.55 3.04
N GLU A 152 5.85 1.41 1.77
CA GLU A 152 5.69 0.16 1.01
C GLU A 152 6.59 -0.96 1.55
N ASP A 153 7.83 -0.65 1.97
CA ASP A 153 8.69 -1.64 2.62
C ASP A 153 8.09 -2.14 3.94
N HIS A 154 7.43 -1.26 4.69
CA HIS A 154 6.72 -1.65 5.90
C HIS A 154 5.47 -2.48 5.59
N ALA A 155 4.68 -2.10 4.58
CA ALA A 155 3.50 -2.83 4.14
C ALA A 155 3.87 -4.23 3.62
N GLU A 156 4.84 -4.33 2.71
CA GLU A 156 5.37 -5.59 2.16
C GLU A 156 5.71 -6.58 3.28
N ARG A 157 6.49 -6.13 4.26
CA ARG A 157 6.91 -6.94 5.40
C ARG A 157 5.75 -7.32 6.30
N SER A 158 4.87 -6.35 6.59
CA SER A 158 3.68 -6.58 7.41
C SER A 158 2.82 -7.69 6.81
N TYR A 159 2.55 -7.67 5.50
CA TYR A 159 1.82 -8.74 4.83
C TYR A 159 2.57 -10.09 4.85
N ALA A 160 3.87 -10.08 4.59
CA ALA A 160 4.66 -11.30 4.58
C ALA A 160 4.68 -11.99 5.95
N GLU A 161 4.84 -11.20 7.03
CA GLU A 161 4.77 -11.68 8.40
C GLU A 161 3.33 -12.12 8.74
N PHE A 162 2.32 -11.36 8.33
CA PHE A 162 0.92 -11.65 8.61
C PHE A 162 0.45 -12.97 8.01
N VAL A 163 0.85 -13.30 6.77
CA VAL A 163 0.56 -14.60 6.17
C VAL A 163 1.25 -15.74 6.93
N CYS A 164 2.45 -15.52 7.49
CA CYS A 164 3.11 -16.51 8.34
C CYS A 164 2.39 -16.75 9.68
N GLU A 165 1.79 -15.70 10.24
CA GLU A 165 1.03 -15.79 11.49
C GLU A 165 -0.33 -16.48 11.33
N HIS A 166 -0.80 -16.67 10.09
CA HIS A 166 -2.11 -17.22 9.76
C HIS A 166 -2.04 -18.43 8.80
N PRO A 167 -1.47 -19.57 9.24
CA PRO A 167 -1.33 -20.76 8.41
C PRO A 167 -2.68 -21.32 7.91
N GLU A 168 -3.78 -21.05 8.61
CA GLU A 168 -5.12 -21.47 8.21
C GLU A 168 -5.55 -20.90 6.86
N TRP A 169 -4.97 -19.79 6.40
CA TRP A 169 -5.29 -19.19 5.10
C TRP A 169 -4.77 -20.00 3.91
N GLU A 170 -3.89 -20.98 4.13
CA GLU A 170 -3.45 -21.91 3.09
C GLU A 170 -4.58 -22.86 2.67
N GLU A 171 -5.52 -23.14 3.58
CA GLU A 171 -6.64 -24.05 3.35
C GLU A 171 -7.94 -23.30 2.99
N GLN A 172 -7.99 -21.99 3.24
CA GLN A 172 -9.15 -21.18 2.94
C GLN A 172 -9.17 -20.75 1.48
N ALA A 173 -10.02 -21.40 0.70
CA ALA A 173 -10.23 -21.07 -0.70
C ALA A 173 -10.76 -19.64 -0.88
N VAL A 174 -10.27 -18.96 -1.93
CA VAL A 174 -10.74 -17.64 -2.33
C VAL A 174 -11.76 -17.80 -3.46
N ILE A 175 -13.04 -17.58 -3.15
CA ILE A 175 -14.14 -17.74 -4.10
C ILE A 175 -14.90 -16.42 -4.16
N SER A 176 -14.29 -15.42 -4.80
CA SER A 176 -14.94 -14.13 -5.04
C SER A 176 -14.66 -13.59 -6.44
N PRO A 177 -15.66 -12.96 -7.09
CA PRO A 177 -15.45 -12.20 -8.33
C PRO A 177 -14.38 -11.12 -8.20
N LEU A 178 -14.29 -10.44 -7.05
CA LEU A 178 -13.31 -9.38 -6.81
C LEU A 178 -11.89 -9.96 -6.81
N ALA A 179 -11.67 -11.03 -6.06
CA ALA A 179 -10.39 -11.72 -6.04
C ALA A 179 -10.01 -12.27 -7.42
N ARG A 180 -10.96 -12.83 -8.17
CA ARG A 180 -10.72 -13.32 -9.54
C ARG A 180 -10.34 -12.20 -10.51
N ALA A 181 -10.91 -11.01 -10.34
CA ALA A 181 -10.54 -9.84 -11.13
C ALA A 181 -9.13 -9.32 -10.81
N TYR A 182 -8.65 -9.56 -9.58
CA TYR A 182 -7.29 -9.25 -9.15
C TYR A 182 -6.28 -10.32 -9.62
N GLY A 183 -6.66 -11.60 -9.61
CA GLY A 183 -5.86 -12.70 -10.15
C GLY A 183 -6.41 -14.08 -9.80
N GLU A 184 -5.74 -15.13 -10.29
CA GLU A 184 -6.11 -16.52 -9.99
C GLU A 184 -5.31 -17.08 -8.82
N PHE A 185 -5.94 -17.11 -7.64
CA PHE A 185 -5.36 -17.63 -6.39
C PHE A 185 -6.16 -18.82 -5.89
N ALA A 186 -5.47 -19.85 -5.41
CA ALA A 186 -6.12 -21.02 -4.83
C ALA A 186 -6.70 -20.72 -3.43
N ASN A 187 -5.98 -19.91 -2.64
CA ASN A 187 -6.29 -19.65 -1.24
C ASN A 187 -5.95 -18.20 -0.83
N TRP A 188 -6.36 -17.82 0.38
CA TRP A 188 -6.17 -16.46 0.90
C TRP A 188 -4.70 -16.14 1.18
N ALA A 189 -3.89 -17.15 1.52
CA ALA A 189 -2.46 -16.97 1.74
C ALA A 189 -1.77 -16.51 0.45
N ASP A 190 -2.05 -17.15 -0.68
CA ASP A 190 -1.48 -16.78 -1.98
C ASP A 190 -1.94 -15.42 -2.46
N LEU A 191 -3.22 -15.09 -2.26
CA LEU A 191 -3.72 -13.75 -2.58
C LEU A 191 -2.98 -12.66 -1.79
N LEU A 192 -2.83 -12.81 -0.48
CA LEU A 192 -2.14 -11.83 0.36
C LEU A 192 -0.62 -11.81 0.14
N ARG A 193 -0.01 -12.92 -0.31
CA ARG A 193 1.38 -12.91 -0.81
C ARG A 193 1.52 -12.10 -2.08
N ARG A 194 0.53 -12.13 -2.98
CA ARG A 194 0.54 -11.26 -4.16
C ARG A 194 0.45 -9.79 -3.76
N VAL A 195 -0.42 -9.46 -2.80
CA VAL A 195 -0.50 -8.10 -2.25
C VAL A 195 0.86 -7.67 -1.68
N SER A 196 1.51 -8.50 -0.84
CA SER A 196 2.87 -8.25 -0.36
C SER A 196 3.87 -7.97 -1.50
N LEU A 197 3.76 -8.71 -2.61
CA LEU A 197 4.62 -8.51 -3.78
C LEU A 197 4.29 -7.23 -4.55
N ASP A 198 3.03 -6.80 -4.62
CA ASP A 198 2.63 -5.51 -5.18
C ASP A 198 3.31 -4.36 -4.40
N GLU A 199 3.32 -4.44 -3.06
CA GLU A 199 4.03 -3.45 -2.23
C GLU A 199 5.53 -3.40 -2.52
N ARG A 200 6.14 -4.58 -2.76
CA ARG A 200 7.54 -4.64 -3.19
C ARG A 200 7.73 -3.93 -4.54
N ASP A 201 6.82 -4.12 -5.48
CA ASP A 201 6.87 -3.51 -6.81
C ASP A 201 6.70 -1.99 -6.72
N HIS A 202 5.78 -1.49 -5.90
CA HIS A 202 5.60 -0.07 -5.58
C HIS A 202 6.86 0.56 -4.99
N ARG A 203 7.46 -0.11 -4.01
CA ARG A 203 8.72 0.28 -3.41
C ARG A 203 9.85 0.34 -4.43
N ASN A 204 10.02 -0.71 -5.24
CA ASN A 204 11.11 -0.79 -6.21
C ASN A 204 10.98 0.28 -7.30
N ARG A 205 9.76 0.61 -7.74
CA ARG A 205 9.50 1.69 -8.72
C ARG A 205 9.75 3.09 -8.16
N SER A 206 9.95 3.23 -6.84
CA SER A 206 10.29 4.49 -6.19
C SER A 206 11.77 4.88 -6.32
N PHE A 207 12.64 4.00 -6.85
CA PHE A 207 14.09 4.23 -6.99
C PHE A 207 14.55 4.35 -8.45
#